data_AF-A0A7X6NWL9-F1
#
_entry.id   AF-A0A7X6NWL9-F1
#
_cell.length_a   1.000
_cell.length_b   1.000
_cell.length_c   1.000
_cell.angle_alpha   90.00
_cell.angle_beta   90.00
_cell.angle_gamma   90.00
#
_symmetry.space_group_name_H-M   'P 1'
#
loop_
_entity.id
_entity.type
_entity.pdbx_description
1 polymer ?
#
loop_
_entity_poly.entity_id
_entity_poly.type
_entity_poly.pdbx_seq_one_letter_code
_entity_poly.pdbx_strand_id
1 'polypeptide(L)'
;MLRDRDAIEKNYRDQLTALVDKDFDKLANLLTPGFTRTHINGQTRTKQEWMSQLEHGELVYHGFEFLDTKITIDGTTATVVGKVICDATLYGEHRSWPLQIRQTFLKSGRQWLASRSVINLW
;
A
#
# COMPACT_ATOMS: atom_id res chain seq x y z
N MET A 1 9.55 -5.02 19.15
CA MET A 1 9.47 -3.55 19.01
C MET A 1 10.32 -3.02 17.85
N LEU A 2 11.67 -2.96 17.90
CA LEU A 2 12.46 -2.46 16.75
C LEU A 2 12.31 -3.36 15.50
N ARG A 3 12.47 -4.68 15.65
CA ARG A 3 12.27 -5.65 14.57
C ARG A 3 10.86 -5.65 13.97
N ASP A 4 9.84 -5.35 14.78
CA ASP A 4 8.46 -5.27 14.28
C ASP A 4 8.28 -4.01 13.44
N ARG A 5 8.78 -2.86 13.92
CA ARG A 5 8.77 -1.60 13.19
C ARG A 5 9.49 -1.73 11.85
N ASP A 6 10.69 -2.32 11.85
CA ASP A 6 11.47 -2.55 10.64
C ASP A 6 10.75 -3.48 9.66
N ALA A 7 10.11 -4.54 10.15
CA ALA A 7 9.34 -5.45 9.31
C ALA A 7 8.09 -4.79 8.69
N ILE A 8 7.40 -3.94 9.45
CA ILE A 8 6.23 -3.17 8.97
C ILE A 8 6.68 -2.15 7.92
N GLU A 9 7.74 -1.38 8.21
CA GLU A 9 8.27 -0.39 7.25
C GLU A 9 8.76 -1.07 5.98
N LYS A 10 9.49 -2.18 6.11
CA LYS A 10 9.96 -2.95 4.97
C LYS A 10 8.79 -3.45 4.12
N ASN A 11 7.76 -4.04 4.74
CA ASN A 11 6.57 -4.48 4.00
C ASN A 11 5.91 -3.29 3.27
N TYR A 12 5.70 -2.17 3.95
CA TYR A 12 5.13 -0.96 3.33
C TYR A 12 5.92 -0.50 2.10
N ARG A 13 7.24 -0.40 2.21
CA ARG A 13 8.11 0.00 1.08
C ARG A 13 8.11 -1.03 -0.04
N ASP A 14 8.20 -2.32 0.31
CA ASP A 14 8.17 -3.42 -0.65
C ASP A 14 6.88 -3.46 -1.47
N GLN A 15 5.73 -3.11 -0.88
CA GLN A 15 4.47 -2.99 -1.64
C GLN A 15 4.57 -1.90 -2.70
N LEU A 16 5.09 -0.73 -2.37
CA LEU A 16 5.22 0.39 -3.31
C LEU A 16 6.24 0.09 -4.41
N THR A 17 7.35 -0.56 -4.07
CA THR A 17 8.31 -1.09 -5.06
C THR A 17 7.67 -2.12 -5.97
N ALA A 18 6.95 -3.10 -5.42
CA ALA A 18 6.27 -4.13 -6.21
C ALA A 18 5.22 -3.55 -7.17
N LEU A 19 4.56 -2.44 -6.80
CA LEU A 19 3.64 -1.73 -7.68
C LEU A 19 4.33 -1.10 -8.89
N VAL A 20 5.53 -0.54 -8.71
CA VAL A 20 6.33 0.06 -9.80
C VAL A 20 6.93 -1.04 -10.67
N ASP A 21 7.46 -2.10 -10.06
CA ASP A 21 8.09 -3.24 -10.76
C ASP A 21 7.06 -4.18 -11.41
N LYS A 22 5.77 -3.97 -11.17
CA LYS A 22 4.65 -4.86 -11.56
C LYS A 22 4.82 -6.29 -11.03
N ASP A 23 5.47 -6.45 -9.88
CA ASP A 23 5.64 -7.73 -9.18
C ASP A 23 4.40 -8.01 -8.31
N PHE A 24 3.31 -8.38 -8.98
CA PHE A 24 2.01 -8.60 -8.35
C PHE A 24 1.97 -9.84 -7.45
N ASP A 25 2.83 -10.83 -7.69
CA ASP A 25 3.00 -11.98 -6.81
C ASP A 25 3.64 -11.57 -5.48
N LYS A 26 4.71 -10.77 -5.52
CA LYS A 26 5.31 -10.19 -4.30
C LYS A 26 4.30 -9.32 -3.56
N LEU A 27 3.59 -8.45 -4.28
CA LEU A 27 2.54 -7.61 -3.70
C LEU A 27 1.49 -8.46 -2.98
N ALA A 28 0.98 -9.51 -3.63
CA ALA A 28 -0.04 -10.38 -3.05
C ALA A 28 0.41 -11.05 -1.75
N ASN A 29 1.69 -11.42 -1.62
CA ASN A 29 2.27 -12.04 -0.42
C ASN A 29 2.46 -11.08 0.76
N LEU A 30 2.41 -9.76 0.52
CA LEU A 30 2.55 -8.72 1.55
C LEU A 30 1.21 -8.32 2.20
N LEU A 31 0.09 -8.80 1.63
CA LEU A 31 -1.27 -8.44 2.00
C LEU A 31 -1.99 -9.63 2.63
N THR A 32 -2.84 -9.38 3.63
CA THR A 32 -3.74 -10.42 4.15
C THR A 32 -4.72 -10.91 3.06
N PRO A 33 -5.30 -12.11 3.21
CA PRO A 33 -6.34 -12.58 2.27
C PRO A 33 -7.53 -11.63 2.18
N GLY A 34 -7.97 -11.07 3.31
CA GLY A 34 -9.08 -10.12 3.40
C GLY A 34 -8.69 -8.65 3.21
N PHE A 35 -7.58 -8.37 2.52
CA PHE A 35 -7.13 -6.99 2.33
C PHE A 35 -8.16 -6.14 1.56
N THR A 36 -8.29 -4.88 1.96
CA THR A 36 -9.13 -3.88 1.30
C THR A 36 -8.37 -2.60 1.02
N ARG A 37 -8.70 -1.94 -0.10
CA ARG A 37 -8.15 -0.63 -0.48
C ARG A 37 -9.25 0.37 -0.78
N THR A 38 -9.26 1.48 -0.05
CA THR A 38 -10.11 2.63 -0.33
C THR A 38 -9.32 3.64 -1.16
N HIS A 39 -9.79 3.93 -2.37
CA HIS A 39 -9.17 4.88 -3.31
C HIS A 39 -9.51 6.34 -2.94
N ILE A 40 -8.85 7.29 -3.61
CA ILE A 40 -9.04 8.73 -3.39
C ILE A 40 -10.49 9.22 -3.58
N ASN A 41 -11.31 8.47 -4.33
CA ASN A 41 -12.72 8.78 -4.56
C ASN A 41 -13.66 8.13 -3.52
N GLY A 42 -13.10 7.51 -2.46
CA GLY A 42 -13.86 6.84 -1.40
C GLY A 42 -14.34 5.42 -1.75
N GLN A 43 -14.19 4.96 -2.99
CA GLN A 43 -14.55 3.59 -3.36
C GLN A 43 -13.60 2.60 -2.72
N THR A 44 -14.16 1.55 -2.11
CA THR A 44 -13.38 0.47 -1.51
C THR A 44 -13.42 -0.75 -2.42
N ARG A 45 -12.24 -1.28 -2.74
CA ARG A 45 -12.06 -2.52 -3.49
C ARG A 45 -11.48 -3.60 -2.59
N THR A 46 -11.88 -4.84 -2.85
CA THR A 46 -11.23 -6.02 -2.32
C THR A 46 -9.82 -6.18 -2.89
N LYS A 47 -9.00 -7.03 -2.26
CA LYS A 47 -7.71 -7.44 -2.81
C LYS A 47 -7.82 -7.89 -4.26
N GLN A 48 -8.74 -8.80 -4.57
CA GLN A 48 -8.89 -9.36 -5.91
C GLN A 48 -9.25 -8.30 -6.96
N GLU A 49 -10.22 -7.43 -6.67
CA GLU A 49 -10.63 -6.36 -7.59
C GLU A 49 -9.51 -5.34 -7.83
N TRP A 50 -8.75 -5.03 -6.78
CA TRP A 50 -7.62 -4.12 -6.91
C TRP A 50 -6.46 -4.75 -7.69
N MET A 51 -6.12 -6.02 -7.43
CA MET A 51 -5.08 -6.73 -8.19
C MET A 51 -5.46 -6.85 -9.68
N SER A 52 -6.71 -7.21 -9.97
CA SER A 52 -7.23 -7.24 -11.35
C SER A 52 -7.08 -5.88 -12.05
N GLN A 53 -7.35 -4.77 -11.34
CA GLN A 53 -7.15 -3.42 -11.89
C GLN A 53 -5.69 -3.15 -12.30
N LEU A 54 -4.73 -3.62 -11.49
CA LEU A 54 -3.31 -3.47 -11.76
C LEU A 54 -2.85 -4.34 -12.94
N GLU A 55 -3.30 -5.59 -12.97
CA GLU A 55 -2.98 -6.59 -14.00
C GLU A 55 -3.49 -6.18 -15.39
N HIS A 56 -4.69 -5.59 -15.46
CA HIS A 56 -5.25 -5.05 -16.71
C HIS A 56 -4.67 -3.69 -17.11
N GLY A 57 -3.76 -3.12 -16.31
CA GLY A 57 -3.11 -1.84 -16.62
C GLY A 57 -4.04 -0.63 -16.55
N GLU A 58 -5.22 -0.75 -15.92
CA GLU A 58 -6.12 0.39 -15.69
C GLU A 58 -5.48 1.43 -14.76
N LEU A 59 -4.62 0.96 -13.86
CA LEU A 59 -3.81 1.78 -12.97
C LEU A 59 -2.37 1.28 -12.98
N VAL A 60 -1.45 2.12 -13.44
CA VAL A 60 -0.02 1.82 -13.54
C VAL A 60 0.75 2.82 -12.70
N TYR A 61 1.57 2.34 -11.77
CA TYR A 61 2.46 3.18 -10.98
C TYR A 61 3.84 3.25 -11.64
N HIS A 62 4.41 4.44 -11.69
CA HIS A 62 5.73 4.70 -12.28
C HIS A 62 6.78 5.06 -11.23
N GLY A 63 6.35 5.62 -10.09
CA GLY A 63 7.26 5.97 -9.01
C GLY A 63 6.57 6.51 -7.77
N PHE A 64 7.31 6.47 -6.66
CA PHE A 64 6.91 7.08 -5.39
C PHE A 64 8.09 7.85 -4.79
N GLU A 65 7.91 9.14 -4.56
CA GLU A 65 8.82 9.94 -3.73
C GLU A 65 8.35 9.89 -2.28
N PHE A 66 9.20 9.42 -1.37
CA PHE A 66 8.86 9.30 0.06
C PHE A 66 9.18 10.60 0.81
N LEU A 67 8.16 11.17 1.47
CA LEU A 67 8.33 12.44 2.19
C LEU A 67 8.29 12.26 3.72
N ASP A 68 7.33 11.48 4.22
CA ASP A 68 7.16 11.21 5.65
C ASP A 68 6.59 9.81 5.87
N THR A 69 6.91 9.20 7.00
CA THR A 69 6.35 7.90 7.41
C THR A 69 6.28 7.81 8.92
N LYS A 70 5.07 7.62 9.45
CA LYS A 70 4.81 7.41 10.88
C LYS A 70 4.26 6.01 11.10
N ILE A 71 4.79 5.32 12.11
CA ILE A 71 4.40 3.95 12.45
C ILE A 71 4.03 3.89 13.92
N THR A 72 2.81 3.45 14.21
CA THR A 72 2.31 3.19 15.56
C THR A 72 1.99 1.71 15.69
N ILE A 73 2.56 1.04 16.69
CA ILE A 73 2.36 -0.40 16.94
C ILE A 73 1.59 -0.56 18.25
N ASP A 74 0.54 -1.38 18.22
CA ASP A 74 -0.29 -1.73 19.37
C ASP A 74 -0.52 -3.25 19.38
N GLY A 75 0.28 -3.96 20.19
CA GLY A 75 0.24 -5.41 20.31
C GLY A 75 0.47 -6.13 18.98
N THR A 76 -0.61 -6.72 18.44
CA THR A 76 -0.64 -7.47 17.17
C THR A 76 -1.17 -6.66 16.00
N THR A 77 -1.39 -5.37 16.18
CA THR A 77 -1.86 -4.43 15.15
C THR A 77 -0.87 -3.29 15.01
N ALA A 78 -0.76 -2.72 13.82
CA ALA A 78 -0.01 -1.49 13.60
C ALA A 78 -0.68 -0.59 12.57
N THR A 79 -0.40 0.69 12.63
CA THR A 79 -0.81 1.67 11.62
C THR A 79 0.42 2.37 11.06
N VAL A 80 0.52 2.39 9.74
CA VAL A 80 1.45 3.23 8.98
C VAL A 80 0.67 4.41 8.40
N VAL A 81 1.23 5.61 8.52
CA VAL A 81 0.78 6.79 7.78
C VAL A 81 1.97 7.32 6.99
N GLY A 82 1.99 7.09 5.69
CA GLY A 82 3.02 7.57 4.78
C GLY A 82 2.51 8.73 3.92
N LYS A 83 3.37 9.71 3.65
CA LYS A 83 3.14 10.76 2.64
C LYS A 83 4.11 10.58 1.50
N VAL A 84 3.58 10.54 0.29
CA VAL A 84 4.35 10.34 -0.94
C VAL A 84 3.87 11.27 -2.05
N ILE A 85 4.76 11.58 -3.00
CA ILE A 85 4.34 12.01 -4.34
C ILE A 85 4.30 10.75 -5.21
N CYS A 86 3.11 10.39 -5.68
CA CYS A 86 2.86 9.19 -6.47
C CYS A 86 2.75 9.57 -7.95
N ASP A 87 3.67 9.05 -8.78
CA ASP A 87 3.59 9.18 -10.23
C ASP A 87 2.91 7.96 -10.84
N ALA A 88 1.80 8.18 -11.56
CA ALA A 88 1.00 7.07 -12.08
C ALA A 88 0.18 7.45 -13.33
N THR A 89 -0.23 6.43 -14.07
CA THR A 89 -1.22 6.53 -15.15
C THR A 89 -2.50 5.83 -14.72
N LEU A 90 -3.61 6.55 -14.78
CA LEU A 90 -4.95 6.03 -14.49
C LEU A 90 -5.83 6.22 -15.72
N TYR A 91 -6.36 5.13 -16.28
CA TYR A 91 -7.19 5.16 -17.50
C TYR A 91 -6.57 5.97 -18.66
N GLY A 92 -5.24 5.89 -18.83
CA GLY A 92 -4.49 6.60 -19.87
C GLY A 92 -4.05 8.02 -19.50
N GLU A 93 -4.57 8.59 -18.41
CA GLU A 93 -4.12 9.91 -17.92
C GLU A 93 -2.93 9.75 -16.97
N HIS A 94 -1.78 10.28 -17.37
CA HIS A 94 -0.58 10.32 -16.54
C HIS A 94 -0.54 11.60 -15.69
N ARG A 95 -0.32 11.46 -14.37
CA ARG A 95 -0.20 12.58 -13.44
C ARG A 95 0.57 12.14 -12.19
N SER A 96 1.13 13.11 -11.47
CA SER A 96 1.63 12.90 -10.11
C SER A 96 0.64 13.45 -9.07
N TRP A 97 0.37 12.69 -8.01
CA TRP A 97 -0.53 13.07 -6.93
C TRP A 97 0.17 13.07 -5.57
N PRO A 98 -0.03 14.10 -4.73
CA PRO A 98 0.35 14.04 -3.33
C PRO A 98 -0.60 13.09 -2.59
N LEU A 99 -0.11 11.92 -2.19
CA LEU A 99 -0.91 10.91 -1.51
C LEU A 99 -0.50 10.78 -0.04
N GLN A 100 -1.51 10.68 0.82
CA GLN A 100 -1.37 10.17 2.17
C GLN A 100 -1.94 8.75 2.21
N ILE A 101 -1.07 7.78 2.47
CA ILE A 101 -1.39 6.37 2.56
C ILE A 101 -1.50 5.99 4.04
N ARG A 102 -2.71 5.67 4.50
CA ARG A 102 -2.92 5.09 5.83
C ARG A 102 -3.15 3.60 5.69
N GLN A 103 -2.25 2.79 6.25
CA GLN A 103 -2.35 1.34 6.21
C GLN A 103 -2.41 0.72 7.61
N THR A 104 -3.31 -0.25 7.76
CA THR A 104 -3.38 -1.11 8.94
C THR A 104 -2.66 -2.42 8.65
N PHE A 105 -1.85 -2.86 9.60
CA PHE A 105 -1.13 -4.13 9.56
C PHE A 105 -1.59 -5.03 10.70
N LEU A 106 -1.64 -6.33 10.42
CA LEU A 106 -1.93 -7.37 11.40
C LEU A 106 -0.73 -8.31 11.51
N LYS A 107 -0.43 -8.73 12.74
CA LYS A 107 0.61 -9.71 13.02
C LYS A 107 0.03 -11.12 12.91
N SER A 108 0.63 -11.94 12.05
CA SER A 108 0.37 -13.38 11.95
C SER A 108 1.66 -14.12 12.25
N GLY A 109 1.76 -14.67 13.46
CA GLY A 109 2.99 -15.27 13.96
C GLY A 109 4.16 -14.27 13.99
N ARG A 110 5.15 -14.48 13.12
CA ARG A 110 6.33 -13.59 12.99
C ARG A 110 6.22 -12.58 11.84
N GLN A 111 5.15 -12.64 11.05
CA GLN A 111 4.96 -11.80 9.88
C GLN A 111 3.97 -10.67 10.16
N TRP A 112 4.20 -9.53 9.53
CA TRP A 112 3.27 -8.40 9.50
C TRP A 112 2.75 -8.26 8.08
N LEU A 113 1.43 -8.30 7.92
CA LEU A 113 0.76 -8.19 6.62
C LEU A 113 -0.21 -7.01 6.65
N ALA A 114 -0.29 -6.25 5.56
CA ALA A 114 -1.26 -5.17 5.47
C ALA A 114 -2.68 -5.76 5.30
N SER A 115 -3.62 -5.28 6.10
CA SER A 115 -5.03 -5.70 6.06
C SER A 115 -5.96 -4.65 5.48
N ARG A 116 -5.55 -3.38 5.50
CA ARG A 116 -6.35 -2.28 4.96
C ARG A 116 -5.46 -1.14 4.51
N SER A 117 -5.83 -0.49 3.41
CA SER A 117 -5.22 0.75 2.95
C SER A 117 -6.29 1.79 2.64
N VAL A 118 -6.10 3.03 3.08
CA VAL A 118 -6.95 4.17 2.76
C VAL A 118 -6.08 5.28 2.19
N ILE A 119 -6.43 5.75 0.99
CA ILE A 119 -5.67 6.76 0.25
C ILE A 119 -6.43 8.09 0.27
N ASN A 120 -5.75 9.17 0.64
CA ASN A 120 -6.27 10.53 0.56
C ASN A 120 -5.27 11.44 -0.17
N LEU A 121 -5.73 12.57 -0.69
CA LEU A 121 -4.88 13.70 -1.05
C LEU A 121 -4.51 14.49 0.23
N TRP A 122 -3.43 15.28 0.20
CA TRP A 122 -3.02 16.14 1.32
C TRP A 122 -2.40 17.45 0.83
#